data_AF-A0AAD1D652-F1
#
_entry.id   AF-A0AAD1D652-F1
#
_cell.length_a   1.000
_cell.length_b   1.000
_cell.length_c   1.000
_cell.angle_alpha   90.00
_cell.angle_beta   90.00
_cell.angle_gamma   90.00
#
_symmetry.space_group_name_H-M   'P 1'
#
loop_
_entity.id
_entity.type
_entity.pdbx_description
1 polymer ?
#
loop_
_entity_poly.entity_id
_entity_poly.type
_entity_poly.pdbx_seq_one_letter_code
_entity_poly.pdbx_strand_id
1 'polypeptide(L)'
;MRAANIIAGVAISLWFALALLGRDGLRGVVAQQVAGYPNIGQINLYIVWPLFVAIMLLACAWLCNAFLRRPWVLGSVSGVSLFAILPYMAVWGGGA
;
A
#
# COMPACT_ATOMS: atom_id res chain seq x y z
N MET A 1 14.95 15.76 -8.11
CA MET A 1 14.21 14.59 -8.65
C MET A 1 14.61 13.26 -8.01
N ARG A 2 15.90 12.94 -7.87
CA ARG A 2 16.38 11.67 -7.29
C ARG A 2 15.74 11.33 -5.93
N ALA A 3 15.77 12.26 -4.97
CA ALA A 3 15.20 12.02 -3.64
C ALA A 3 13.69 11.67 -3.67
N ALA A 4 12.88 12.40 -4.44
CA ALA A 4 11.45 12.12 -4.58
C ALA A 4 11.18 10.74 -5.18
N ASN A 5 11.96 10.31 -6.17
CA ASN A 5 11.84 8.97 -6.77
C ASN A 5 12.27 7.86 -5.80
N ILE A 6 13.27 8.10 -4.95
CA ILE A 6 13.67 7.16 -3.89
C ILE A 6 12.54 7.00 -2.88
N ILE A 7 11.97 8.11 -2.39
CA ILE A 7 10.84 8.09 -1.43
C ILE A 7 9.63 7.37 -2.04
N ALA A 8 9.29 7.69 -3.30
CA ALA A 8 8.22 7.00 -4.02
C ALA A 8 8.48 5.51 -4.18
N GLY A 9 9.70 5.12 -4.55
CA GLY A 9 10.10 3.72 -4.66
C GLY A 9 9.92 2.97 -3.34
N VAL A 10 10.43 3.52 -2.24
CA VAL A 10 10.25 2.95 -0.89
C VAL A 10 8.77 2.82 -0.54
N ALA A 11 7.98 3.87 -0.76
CA ALA A 11 6.54 3.86 -0.47
C ALA A 11 5.81 2.78 -1.27
N ILE A 12 6.04 2.70 -2.58
CA ILE A 12 5.46 1.68 -3.46
C ILE A 12 5.85 0.28 -2.99
N SER A 13 7.13 0.05 -2.71
CA SER A 13 7.63 -1.25 -2.26
C SER A 13 7.00 -1.68 -0.94
N LEU A 14 6.85 -0.76 0.02
CA LEU A 14 6.21 -1.06 1.30
C LEU A 14 4.73 -1.41 1.11
N TRP A 15 3.95 -0.57 0.42
CA TRP A 15 2.53 -0.87 0.16
C TRP A 15 2.33 -2.18 -0.61
N PHE A 16 3.20 -2.46 -1.59
CA PHE A 16 3.16 -3.73 -2.31
C PHE A 16 3.52 -4.92 -1.41
N ALA A 17 4.53 -4.79 -0.54
CA ALA A 17 4.89 -5.83 0.43
C ALA A 17 3.73 -6.12 1.40
N LEU A 18 2.96 -5.09 1.82
CA LEU A 18 1.76 -5.29 2.64
C LEU A 18 0.69 -6.10 1.93
N ALA A 19 0.48 -5.89 0.63
CA ALA A 19 -0.44 -6.72 -0.15
C ALA A 19 0.00 -8.20 -0.18
N LEU A 20 1.30 -8.46 -0.28
CA LEU A 20 1.84 -9.82 -0.26
C LEU A 20 1.65 -10.47 1.12
N LEU A 21 2.00 -9.76 2.19
CA LEU A 21 1.77 -10.23 3.56
C LEU A 21 0.29 -10.47 3.84
N GLY A 22 -0.58 -9.58 3.37
CA GLY A 22 -2.03 -9.73 3.46
C GLY A 22 -2.55 -10.96 2.71
N ARG A 23 -2.03 -11.22 1.50
CA ARG A 23 -2.36 -12.42 0.73
C ARG A 23 -1.93 -13.70 1.46
N ASP A 24 -0.73 -13.74 2.01
CA ASP A 24 -0.21 -14.91 2.70
C ASP A 24 -0.96 -15.15 4.03
N GLY A 25 -1.28 -14.08 4.77
CA GLY A 25 -2.14 -14.14 5.95
C GLY A 25 -3.52 -14.69 5.64
N LEU A 26 -4.17 -14.20 4.58
CA LEU A 26 -5.49 -14.70 4.16
C LEU A 26 -5.46 -16.17 3.72
N ARG A 27 -4.40 -16.60 3.02
CA ARG A 27 -4.22 -18.01 2.66
C ARG A 27 -4.08 -18.90 3.89
N GLY A 28 -3.39 -18.43 4.93
CA GLY A 28 -3.31 -19.12 6.21
C GLY A 28 -4.69 -19.32 6.84
N VAL A 29 -5.53 -18.28 6.85
CA VAL A 29 -6.90 -18.35 7.38
C VAL A 29 -7.79 -19.29 6.55
N VAL A 30 -7.69 -19.24 5.21
CA VAL A 30 -8.40 -20.17 4.32
C VAL A 30 -8.00 -21.62 4.60
N ALA A 31 -6.71 -21.90 4.81
CA ALA A 31 -6.21 -23.24 5.12
C ALA A 31 -6.73 -23.78 6.46
N GLN A 32 -7.05 -22.90 7.41
CA GLN A 32 -7.60 -23.26 8.72
C GLN A 32 -9.13 -23.48 8.69
N GLN A 33 -9.80 -23.26 7.56
CA GLN A 33 -11.26 -23.40 7.39
C GLN A 33 -12.09 -22.65 8.46
N VAL A 34 -11.63 -21.47 8.87
CA VAL A 34 -12.35 -20.66 9.86
C VAL A 34 -13.67 -20.17 9.26
N ALA A 35 -14.80 -20.54 9.87
CA ALA A 35 -16.13 -20.17 9.39
C ALA A 35 -16.30 -18.65 9.33
N GLY A 36 -16.77 -18.14 8.19
CA GLY A 36 -16.97 -16.71 7.96
C GLY A 36 -15.72 -15.94 7.49
N TYR A 37 -14.60 -16.62 7.27
CA TYR A 37 -13.34 -16.02 6.82
C TYR A 37 -12.80 -16.68 5.53
N PRO A 38 -12.08 -15.92 4.69
CA PRO A 38 -11.93 -14.48 4.74
C PRO A 38 -13.20 -13.77 4.25
N ASN A 39 -13.63 -12.75 4.98
CA ASN A 39 -14.73 -11.90 4.51
C ASN A 39 -14.23 -10.85 3.51
N ILE A 40 -15.16 -10.22 2.78
CA ILE A 40 -14.80 -9.25 1.74
C ILE A 40 -14.08 -8.02 2.30
N GLY A 41 -14.37 -7.64 3.55
CA GLY A 41 -13.70 -6.55 4.25
C GLY A 41 -12.22 -6.83 4.45
N GLN A 42 -11.85 -8.06 4.79
CA GLN A 42 -10.46 -8.47 4.95
C GLN A 42 -9.71 -8.52 3.62
N ILE A 43 -10.35 -9.00 2.55
CA ILE A 43 -9.75 -8.96 1.21
C ILE A 43 -9.47 -7.51 0.80
N ASN A 44 -10.45 -6.64 1.03
CA ASN A 44 -10.32 -5.22 0.72
C ASN A 44 -9.20 -4.57 1.55
N LEU A 45 -9.20 -4.80 2.86
CA LEU A 45 -8.23 -4.23 3.77
C LEU A 45 -6.82 -4.73 3.46
N TYR A 46 -6.62 -6.03 3.32
CA TYR A 46 -5.29 -6.65 3.30
C TYR A 46 -4.65 -6.73 1.91
N ILE A 47 -5.46 -6.73 0.84
CA ILE A 47 -4.94 -6.88 -0.53
C ILE A 47 -5.29 -5.67 -1.38
N VAL A 48 -6.58 -5.34 -1.49
CA VAL A 48 -7.05 -4.34 -2.47
C VAL A 48 -6.52 -2.96 -2.12
N TRP A 49 -6.62 -2.54 -0.85
CA TRP A 49 -6.22 -1.21 -0.44
C TRP A 49 -4.70 -0.97 -0.59
N PRO A 50 -3.81 -1.88 -0.14
CA PRO A 50 -2.38 -1.71 -0.36
C PRO A 50 -1.99 -1.71 -1.83
N LEU A 51 -2.58 -2.59 -2.65
CA LEU A 51 -2.33 -2.59 -4.10
C LEU A 51 -2.81 -1.31 -4.77
N PHE A 52 -3.99 -0.82 -4.39
CA PHE A 52 -4.54 0.43 -4.93
C PHE A 52 -3.59 1.60 -4.67
N VAL A 53 -3.09 1.74 -3.43
CA VAL A 53 -2.14 2.80 -3.08
C VAL A 53 -0.82 2.64 -3.84
N ALA A 54 -0.27 1.42 -3.92
CA ALA A 54 0.97 1.16 -4.67
C ALA A 54 0.84 1.52 -6.16
N ILE A 55 -0.28 1.13 -6.80
CA ILE A 55 -0.57 1.46 -8.20
C ILE A 55 -0.77 2.96 -8.38
N MET A 56 -1.49 3.63 -7.47
CA MET A 56 -1.70 5.08 -7.52
C MET A 56 -0.37 5.84 -7.42
N LEU A 57 0.53 5.43 -6.52
CA LEU A 57 1.87 6.01 -6.38
C LEU A 57 2.72 5.78 -7.63
N LEU A 58 2.67 4.58 -8.21
CA LEU A 58 3.36 4.26 -9.46
C LEU A 58 2.86 5.15 -10.62
N ALA A 59 1.54 5.31 -10.75
CA ALA A 59 0.93 6.20 -11.75
C ALA A 59 1.32 7.66 -11.52
N CYS A 60 1.35 8.11 -10.25
CA CYS A 60 1.79 9.45 -9.88
C CYS A 60 3.27 9.67 -10.22
N ALA A 61 4.13 8.69 -9.94
CA ALA A 61 5.54 8.72 -10.28
C ALA A 61 5.75 8.82 -11.80
N TRP A 62 5.00 8.02 -12.58
CA TRP A 62 5.03 8.08 -14.03
C TRP A 62 4.60 9.47 -14.54
N LEU A 63 3.46 9.99 -14.07
CA LEU A 63 2.93 11.29 -14.48
C LEU A 63 3.90 12.44 -14.13
N CYS A 64 4.46 12.42 -12.92
CA CYS A 64 5.37 13.46 -12.44
C CYS A 64 6.73 13.44 -13.14
N ASN A 65 7.23 12.27 -13.52
CA ASN A 65 8.52 12.15 -14.22
C ASN A 65 8.38 12.37 -15.73
N ALA A 66 7.30 11.88 -16.36
CA ALA A 66 7.12 11.95 -17.81
C ALA A 66 6.54 13.27 -18.30
N PHE A 67 5.55 13.85 -17.59
CA PHE A 67 4.79 14.99 -18.09
C PHE A 67 4.98 16.25 -17.24
N LEU A 68 4.70 16.17 -15.94
CA LEU A 68 4.58 17.38 -15.12
C LEU A 68 5.94 17.94 -14.67
N ARG A 69 6.98 17.09 -14.56
CA ARG A 69 8.31 17.44 -14.02
C ARG A 69 8.25 18.14 -12.65
N ARG A 70 7.27 17.77 -11.82
CA ARG A 70 7.04 18.33 -10.46
C ARG A 70 7.49 17.34 -9.38
N PRO A 71 8.79 17.28 -9.04
CA PRO A 71 9.30 16.29 -8.08
C PRO A 71 8.78 16.51 -6.65
N TRP A 72 8.41 17.73 -6.29
CA TRP A 72 7.86 18.03 -4.96
C TRP A 72 6.47 17.39 -4.76
N VAL A 73 5.63 17.34 -5.80
CA VAL A 73 4.31 16.67 -5.73
C VAL A 73 4.49 15.19 -5.43
N LEU A 74 5.35 14.52 -6.20
CA LEU A 74 5.65 13.10 -5.98
C LEU A 74 6.21 12.86 -4.58
N GLY A 75 7.13 13.71 -4.13
CA GLY A 75 7.71 13.63 -2.78
C GLY A 75 6.64 13.75 -1.70
N SER A 76 5.74 14.74 -1.81
CA SER A 76 4.67 14.95 -0.83
C SER A 76 3.65 13.81 -0.81
N VAL A 77 3.15 13.37 -1.97
CA VAL A 77 2.18 12.26 -2.04
C VAL A 77 2.80 10.97 -1.49
N SER A 78 4.07 10.69 -1.84
CA SER A 78 4.78 9.51 -1.33
C SER A 78 5.03 9.61 0.18
N GLY A 79 5.46 10.79 0.67
CA GLY A 79 5.66 11.03 2.10
C GLY A 79 4.38 10.88 2.93
N VAL A 80 3.27 11.45 2.47
CA VAL A 80 1.96 11.29 3.13
C VAL A 80 1.54 9.81 3.12
N SER A 81 1.74 9.10 2.02
CA SER A 81 1.40 7.68 1.94
C SER A 81 2.23 6.81 2.90
N LEU A 82 3.49 7.16 3.16
CA LEU A 82 4.34 6.48 4.16
C LEU A 82 3.83 6.74 5.57
N PHE A 83 3.45 7.97 5.88
CA PHE A 83 2.86 8.29 7.19
C PHE A 83 1.53 7.55 7.40
N ALA A 84 0.74 7.37 6.34
CA ALA A 84 -0.53 6.62 6.36
C ALA A 84 -0.36 5.11 6.62
N ILE A 85 0.86 4.55 6.48
CA ILE A 85 1.12 3.15 6.85
C ILE A 85 0.89 2.94 8.35
N LEU A 86 1.25 3.91 9.20
CA LEU A 86 1.13 3.76 10.66
C LEU A 86 -0.33 3.53 11.12
N PRO A 87 -1.30 4.41 10.80
CA PRO A 87 -2.69 4.15 11.16
C PRO A 87 -3.27 2.94 10.41
N TYR A 88 -2.82 2.66 9.18
CA TYR A 88 -3.23 1.46 8.45
C TYR A 88 -2.82 0.18 9.19
N MET A 89 -1.60 0.13 9.72
CA MET A 89 -1.09 -1.01 10.49
C MET A 89 -1.81 -1.21 11.82
N ALA A 90 -2.24 -0.13 12.48
CA ALA A 90 -3.05 -0.22 13.69
C ALA A 90 -4.36 -0.97 13.40
N VAL A 91 -5.07 -0.59 12.33
CA VAL A 91 -6.29 -1.28 11.88
C VAL A 91 -5.98 -2.71 11.41
N TRP A 92 -4.88 -2.90 10.68
CA TRP A 92 -4.47 -4.19 10.14
C TRP A 92 -4.24 -5.25 11.23
N GLY A 93 -3.61 -4.86 12.33
CA GLY A 93 -3.34 -5.72 13.50
C GLY A 93 -4.53 -5.93 14.44
N GLY A 94 -5.70 -5.37 14.14
CA GLY A 94 -6.88 -5.43 15.01
C GLY A 94 -6.85 -4.45 16.19
N GLY A 95 -5.94 -3.46 16.14
CA GLY A 95 -5.89 -2.35 17.11
C GLY A 95 -6.89 -1.27 16.74
N ALA A 96 -8.12 -1.43 17.22
CA ALA A 96 -9.13 -0.37 17.32
C ALA A 96 -9.93 -0.58 18.61
#